data_AF-A0A4Q7NI48-F1
#
_entry.id   AF-A0A4Q7NI48-F1
#
_cell.length_a   1.000
_cell.length_b   1.000
_cell.length_c   1.000
_cell.angle_alpha   90.00
_cell.angle_beta   90.00
_cell.angle_gamma   90.00
#
_symmetry.space_group_name_H-M   'P 1'
#
loop_
_entity.id
_entity.type
_entity.pdbx_description
1 polymer ?
#
loop_
_entity_poly.entity_id
_entity_poly.type
_entity_poly.pdbx_seq_one_letter_code
_entity_poly.pdbx_strand_id
1 'polypeptide(L)'
;MKRYTPTQEEMQGRIARFKDLVSTKARIQEKLGLPQEVMEMITAKATFNVMSPGPLPGQISPRPAVEGGDAGVFRLGIVTCPPGQGPGLHVHYHTHETFMCLTGRWLIQWGDHGEESTVLEHLDLIALPPAVTRRFQNLSEQDAQLLVIVQGERDQFDDIDRDPATAEKIAARFGPEIVSRLETAGWKFTIGKEAAHEPARA
;
A
#
# COMPACT_ATOMS: atom_id res chain seq x y z
N MET A 1 3.01 7.72 -17.45
CA MET A 1 1.83 6.82 -17.43
C MET A 1 0.67 7.61 -16.86
N LYS A 2 -0.54 7.50 -17.42
CA LYS A 2 -1.68 8.30 -16.94
C LYS A 2 -2.15 7.79 -15.58
N ARG A 3 -2.34 8.71 -14.63
CA ARG A 3 -2.90 8.42 -13.29
C ARG A 3 -4.41 8.15 -13.38
N TYR A 4 -4.93 7.43 -12.40
CA TYR A 4 -6.37 7.20 -12.25
C TYR A 4 -6.76 7.11 -10.77
N THR A 5 -8.02 7.42 -10.47
CA THR A 5 -8.61 7.25 -9.14
C THR A 5 -9.55 6.04 -9.17
N PRO A 6 -9.18 4.88 -8.59
CA PRO A 6 -10.13 3.81 -8.36
C PRO A 6 -11.12 4.24 -7.28
N THR A 7 -12.40 3.90 -7.49
CA THR A 7 -13.47 4.12 -6.52
C THR A 7 -13.29 3.28 -5.26
N GLN A 8 -14.01 3.66 -4.21
CA GLN A 8 -14.09 2.86 -2.98
C GLN A 8 -14.52 1.41 -3.23
N GLU A 9 -15.41 1.16 -4.19
CA GLU A 9 -15.89 -0.17 -4.54
C GLU A 9 -14.81 -1.02 -5.22
N GLU A 10 -14.12 -0.44 -6.21
CA GLU A 10 -13.02 -1.10 -6.92
C GLU A 10 -11.85 -1.47 -5.99
N MET A 11 -11.63 -0.69 -4.93
CA MET A 11 -10.59 -0.95 -3.94
C MET A 11 -10.96 -1.99 -2.88
N GLN A 12 -12.22 -2.44 -2.78
CA GLN A 12 -12.61 -3.41 -1.73
C GLN A 12 -11.82 -4.72 -1.83
N GLY A 13 -11.62 -5.25 -3.05
CA GLY A 13 -10.82 -6.46 -3.28
C GLY A 13 -9.32 -6.27 -3.06
N ARG A 14 -8.87 -5.05 -2.77
CA ARG A 14 -7.47 -4.72 -2.46
C ARG A 14 -7.23 -4.53 -0.96
N ILE A 15 -8.27 -4.64 -0.13
CA ILE A 15 -8.21 -4.45 1.31
C ILE A 15 -8.49 -5.78 2.01
N ALA A 16 -7.52 -6.28 2.77
CA ALA A 16 -7.75 -7.38 3.71
C ALA A 16 -8.01 -6.81 5.10
N ARG A 17 -9.22 -7.01 5.60
CA ARG A 17 -9.58 -6.73 7.01
C ARG A 17 -9.22 -7.93 7.86
N PHE A 18 -8.24 -7.78 8.74
CA PHE A 18 -7.70 -8.91 9.49
C PHE A 18 -8.77 -9.59 10.36
N LYS A 19 -9.63 -8.79 10.99
CA LYS A 19 -10.76 -9.25 11.80
C LYS A 19 -11.77 -10.12 11.05
N ASP A 20 -11.84 -9.97 9.72
CA ASP A 20 -12.79 -10.69 8.86
C ASP A 20 -12.13 -11.94 8.22
N LEU A 21 -10.84 -12.18 8.45
CA LEU A 21 -10.13 -13.33 7.91
C LEU A 21 -10.45 -14.62 8.68
N VAL A 22 -10.69 -15.69 7.92
CA VAL A 22 -10.85 -17.04 8.47
C VAL A 22 -9.54 -17.79 8.35
N SER A 23 -9.06 -18.34 9.48
CA SER A 23 -7.81 -19.10 9.49
C SER A 23 -7.90 -20.38 8.64
N THR A 24 -6.78 -20.77 8.03
CA THR A 24 -6.65 -22.02 7.27
C THR A 24 -7.01 -23.23 8.12
N LYS A 25 -6.57 -23.28 9.38
CA LYS A 25 -6.87 -24.38 10.32
C LYS A 25 -8.37 -24.57 10.47
N ALA A 26 -9.14 -23.50 10.70
CA ALA A 26 -10.59 -23.58 10.85
C ALA A 26 -11.26 -24.18 9.60
N ARG A 27 -10.82 -23.78 8.40
CA ARG A 27 -11.34 -24.30 7.13
C ARG A 27 -11.02 -25.77 6.91
N ILE A 28 -9.81 -26.21 7.30
CA ILE A 28 -9.40 -27.62 7.17
C ILE A 28 -10.15 -28.49 8.18
N GLN A 29 -10.29 -28.02 9.42
CA GLN A 29 -10.99 -28.74 10.47
C GLN A 29 -12.45 -28.99 10.10
N GLU A 30 -13.15 -27.97 9.59
CA GLU A 30 -14.51 -28.10 9.06
C GLU A 30 -14.57 -29.12 7.91
N LYS A 31 -13.63 -29.05 6.96
CA LYS A 31 -13.61 -29.90 5.77
C LYS A 31 -13.32 -31.37 6.07
N LEU A 32 -12.39 -31.65 6.98
CA LEU A 32 -11.86 -33.00 7.22
C LEU A 32 -12.39 -33.66 8.50
N GLY A 33 -13.06 -32.92 9.39
CA GLY A 33 -13.60 -33.47 10.64
C GLY A 33 -12.52 -34.02 11.59
N LEU A 34 -11.29 -33.50 11.51
CA LEU A 34 -10.17 -33.97 12.33
C LEU A 34 -10.28 -33.46 13.77
N PRO A 35 -9.83 -34.26 14.78
CA PRO A 35 -9.69 -33.78 16.14
C PRO A 35 -8.78 -32.56 16.22
N GLN A 36 -9.09 -31.65 17.14
CA GLN A 36 -8.36 -30.38 17.30
C GLN A 36 -6.89 -30.62 17.62
N GLU A 37 -6.59 -31.63 18.44
CA GLU A 37 -5.23 -31.99 18.86
C GLU A 37 -4.37 -32.44 17.67
N VAL A 38 -4.96 -33.16 16.71
CA VAL A 38 -4.26 -33.57 15.48
C VAL A 38 -3.86 -32.35 14.67
N MET A 39 -4.75 -31.37 14.55
CA MET A 39 -4.45 -30.11 13.85
C MET A 39 -3.39 -29.28 14.57
N GLU A 40 -3.37 -29.26 15.91
CA GLU A 40 -2.40 -28.50 16.70
C GLU A 40 -0.98 -29.05 16.64
N MET A 41 -0.82 -30.36 16.41
CA MET A 41 0.51 -30.97 16.23
C MET A 41 1.17 -30.58 14.91
N ILE A 42 0.40 -30.30 13.86
CA ILE A 42 0.92 -30.14 12.48
C ILE A 42 0.67 -28.76 11.88
N THR A 43 -0.06 -27.87 12.57
CA THR A 43 -0.36 -26.51 12.11
C THR A 43 -0.14 -25.49 13.21
N ALA A 44 0.12 -24.23 12.83
CA ALA A 44 0.11 -23.12 13.78
C ALA A 44 -1.27 -22.91 14.41
N LYS A 45 -1.33 -22.18 15.53
CA LYS A 45 -2.59 -21.81 16.20
C LYS A 45 -3.61 -21.21 15.21
N ALA A 46 -3.13 -20.32 14.35
CA ALA A 46 -3.87 -19.81 13.21
C ALA A 46 -2.89 -19.41 12.10
N THR A 47 -3.27 -19.70 10.86
CA THR A 47 -2.60 -19.21 9.65
C THR A 47 -3.62 -18.47 8.83
N PHE A 48 -3.32 -17.26 8.38
CA PHE A 48 -4.21 -16.43 7.57
C PHE A 48 -3.58 -16.18 6.20
N ASN A 49 -4.31 -16.47 5.13
CA ASN A 49 -3.87 -16.15 3.78
C ASN A 49 -4.31 -14.74 3.40
N VAL A 50 -3.45 -13.75 3.68
CA VAL A 50 -3.78 -12.32 3.51
C VAL A 50 -3.64 -11.90 2.04
N MET A 51 -2.47 -12.11 1.43
CA MET A 51 -2.19 -11.76 0.05
C MET A 51 -1.39 -12.86 -0.64
N SER A 52 -1.77 -13.22 -1.87
CA SER A 52 -1.00 -14.09 -2.76
C SER A 52 -1.35 -13.81 -4.23
N PRO A 53 -0.60 -14.31 -5.22
CA PRO A 53 -0.84 -14.05 -6.65
C PRO A 53 -2.16 -14.62 -7.23
N GLY A 54 -3.09 -15.01 -6.36
CA GLY A 54 -4.26 -15.82 -6.65
C GLY A 54 -4.29 -17.11 -5.83
N PRO A 55 -5.29 -17.97 -6.09
CA PRO A 55 -5.37 -19.33 -5.54
C PRO A 55 -4.13 -20.16 -5.86
N LEU A 56 -3.40 -20.60 -4.84
CA LEU A 56 -2.26 -21.50 -5.01
C LEU A 56 -2.60 -22.94 -4.62
N PRO A 57 -1.99 -23.96 -5.24
CA PRO A 57 -2.14 -25.35 -4.83
C PRO A 57 -1.76 -25.59 -3.36
N GLY A 58 -2.34 -26.64 -2.77
CA GLY A 58 -2.07 -27.03 -1.38
C GLY A 58 -3.15 -26.58 -0.41
N GLN A 59 -2.87 -26.73 0.88
CA GLN A 59 -3.87 -26.51 1.95
C GLN A 59 -3.87 -25.09 2.51
N ILE A 60 -2.79 -24.31 2.31
CA ILE A 60 -2.55 -23.06 3.04
C ILE A 60 -3.10 -21.83 2.32
N SER A 61 -2.84 -21.71 1.01
CA SER A 61 -3.11 -20.49 0.25
C SER A 61 -4.15 -20.60 -0.89
N PRO A 62 -5.21 -21.42 -0.79
CA PRO A 62 -6.13 -21.62 -1.92
C PRO A 62 -7.05 -20.43 -2.20
N ARG A 63 -7.21 -19.49 -1.25
CA ARG A 63 -8.11 -18.33 -1.37
C ARG A 63 -7.55 -17.14 -0.58
N PRO A 64 -6.72 -16.27 -1.20
CA PRO A 64 -6.23 -15.06 -0.53
C PRO A 64 -7.35 -14.03 -0.35
N ALA A 65 -7.18 -13.11 0.60
CA ALA A 65 -8.08 -11.97 0.73
C ALA A 65 -7.78 -10.88 -0.32
N VAL A 66 -6.51 -10.72 -0.70
CA VAL A 66 -6.05 -9.81 -1.75
C VAL A 66 -5.20 -10.58 -2.76
N GLU A 67 -5.51 -10.43 -4.05
CA GLU A 67 -4.68 -10.97 -5.12
C GLU A 67 -3.57 -9.98 -5.52
N GLY A 68 -2.32 -10.46 -5.54
CA GLY A 68 -1.12 -9.69 -5.89
C GLY A 68 0.15 -10.25 -5.24
N GLY A 69 1.22 -9.45 -5.21
CA GLY A 69 2.50 -9.86 -4.62
C GLY A 69 3.43 -10.63 -5.55
N ASP A 70 3.11 -10.68 -6.84
CA ASP A 70 3.85 -11.32 -7.93
C ASP A 70 4.46 -10.32 -8.93
N ALA A 71 4.43 -9.02 -8.62
CA ALA A 71 4.88 -7.96 -9.52
C ALA A 71 6.42 -7.88 -9.71
N GLY A 72 7.18 -8.92 -9.35
CA GLY A 72 8.62 -8.99 -9.55
C GLY A 72 9.42 -8.92 -8.25
N VAL A 73 10.48 -8.10 -8.22
CA VAL A 73 11.31 -7.93 -7.03
C VAL A 73 10.62 -7.00 -6.04
N PHE A 74 10.95 -7.11 -4.75
CA PHE A 74 10.35 -6.28 -3.72
C PHE A 74 11.38 -5.59 -2.81
N ARG A 75 11.02 -4.39 -2.36
CA ARG A 75 11.63 -3.68 -1.24
C ARG A 75 10.66 -3.74 -0.06
N LEU A 76 11.15 -4.23 1.07
CA LEU A 76 10.43 -4.20 2.34
C LEU A 76 11.01 -3.09 3.23
N GLY A 77 10.14 -2.29 3.84
CA GLY A 77 10.52 -1.33 4.87
C GLY A 77 9.48 -1.23 5.96
N ILE A 78 9.90 -0.80 7.14
CA ILE A 78 8.99 -0.45 8.24
C ILE A 78 9.13 1.05 8.44
N VAL A 79 8.02 1.77 8.28
CA VAL A 79 7.98 3.21 8.56
C VAL A 79 7.40 3.42 9.95
N THR A 80 7.98 4.37 10.70
CA THR A 80 7.45 4.84 11.99
C THR A 80 7.05 6.29 11.84
N CYS A 81 5.83 6.65 12.22
CA CYS A 81 5.37 8.04 12.19
C CYS A 81 4.81 8.44 13.56
N PRO A 82 5.13 9.64 14.07
CA PRO A 82 4.44 10.22 15.21
C PRO A 82 2.95 10.48 14.94
N PRO A 83 2.16 10.79 15.99
CA PRO A 83 0.75 11.16 15.86
C PRO A 83 0.53 12.25 14.80
N GLY A 84 -0.44 12.02 13.91
CA GLY A 84 -0.81 12.96 12.86
C GLY A 84 0.19 13.11 11.72
N GLN A 85 1.30 12.35 11.71
CA GLN A 85 2.33 12.43 10.67
C GLN A 85 2.24 11.30 9.64
N GLY A 86 2.85 11.55 8.48
CA GLY A 86 2.95 10.65 7.33
C GLY A 86 3.28 11.46 6.07
N PRO A 87 3.67 10.81 4.96
CA PRO A 87 3.97 11.50 3.72
C PRO A 87 2.70 12.15 3.14
N GLY A 88 2.90 13.23 2.37
CA GLY A 88 1.85 13.84 1.56
C GLY A 88 1.44 12.95 0.38
N LEU A 89 0.56 13.49 -0.48
CA LEU A 89 0.15 12.81 -1.71
C LEU A 89 1.37 12.56 -2.62
N HIS A 90 1.51 11.30 -3.04
CA HIS A 90 2.54 10.83 -3.94
C HIS A 90 2.00 9.71 -4.84
N VAL A 91 2.72 9.41 -5.91
CA VAL A 91 2.37 8.34 -6.85
C VAL A 91 3.61 7.52 -7.16
N HIS A 92 3.44 6.21 -7.23
CA HIS A 92 4.36 5.29 -7.88
C HIS A 92 3.79 4.99 -9.27
N TYR A 93 4.51 5.33 -10.34
CA TYR A 93 4.00 5.16 -11.69
C TYR A 93 4.06 3.72 -12.20
N HIS A 94 5.02 2.93 -11.72
CA HIS A 94 5.31 1.60 -12.24
C HIS A 94 5.18 0.52 -11.16
N THR A 95 5.53 0.84 -9.93
CA THR A 95 5.58 -0.11 -8.83
C THR A 95 4.25 -0.18 -8.07
N HIS A 96 3.92 -1.39 -7.60
CA HIS A 96 2.85 -1.64 -6.64
C HIS A 96 3.35 -1.28 -5.24
N GLU A 97 2.47 -0.74 -4.40
CA GLU A 97 2.80 -0.47 -3.00
C GLU A 97 1.74 -1.06 -2.08
N THR A 98 2.17 -1.95 -1.19
CA THR A 98 1.30 -2.63 -0.23
C THR A 98 1.66 -2.16 1.18
N PHE A 99 0.63 -1.83 1.95
CA PHE A 99 0.75 -1.45 3.35
C PHE A 99 0.13 -2.50 4.25
N MET A 100 0.78 -2.83 5.37
CA MET A 100 0.19 -3.63 6.44
C MET A 100 0.39 -2.93 7.79
N CYS A 101 -0.70 -2.67 8.49
CA CYS A 101 -0.69 -2.01 9.79
C CYS A 101 -0.07 -2.92 10.85
N LEU A 102 1.13 -2.60 11.34
CA LEU A 102 1.77 -3.37 12.40
C LEU A 102 1.32 -2.91 13.78
N THR A 103 1.26 -1.59 13.99
CA THR A 103 0.76 -0.99 15.23
C THR A 103 -0.04 0.26 14.93
N GLY A 104 -0.90 0.67 15.88
CA GLY A 104 -1.69 1.88 15.77
C GLY A 104 -2.84 1.77 14.76
N ARG A 105 -3.25 2.91 14.21
CA ARG A 105 -4.31 3.05 13.20
C ARG A 105 -3.84 4.01 12.12
N TRP A 106 -4.10 3.67 10.86
CA TRP A 106 -3.57 4.42 9.73
C TRP A 106 -4.65 4.83 8.76
N LEU A 107 -4.76 6.12 8.50
CA LEU A 107 -5.52 6.63 7.36
C LEU A 107 -4.70 6.38 6.11
N ILE A 108 -5.27 5.67 5.14
CA ILE A 108 -4.77 5.57 3.77
C ILE A 108 -5.76 6.32 2.89
N GLN A 109 -5.29 7.31 2.14
CA GLN A 109 -6.11 8.01 1.15
C GLN A 109 -5.55 7.77 -0.24
N TRP A 110 -6.43 7.79 -1.22
CA TRP A 110 -6.07 7.73 -2.63
C TRP A 110 -6.97 8.61 -3.49
N GLY A 111 -6.57 8.72 -4.75
CA GLY A 111 -7.16 9.63 -5.71
C GLY A 111 -6.31 10.88 -5.88
N ASP A 112 -6.51 11.57 -6.99
CA ASP A 112 -5.71 12.72 -7.44
C ASP A 112 -5.64 13.85 -6.40
N HIS A 113 -6.66 13.95 -5.55
CA HIS A 113 -6.77 14.91 -4.47
C HIS A 113 -6.94 14.26 -3.09
N GLY A 114 -6.77 12.92 -2.99
CA GLY A 114 -7.00 12.16 -1.77
C GLY A 114 -8.49 12.06 -1.39
N GLU A 115 -9.37 12.09 -2.38
CA GLU A 115 -10.83 12.10 -2.24
C GLU A 115 -11.41 10.79 -1.69
N GLU A 116 -10.71 9.67 -1.86
CA GLU A 116 -11.11 8.35 -1.35
C GLU A 116 -10.22 7.92 -0.19
N SER A 117 -10.75 7.12 0.73
CA SER A 117 -9.97 6.76 1.92
C SER A 117 -10.45 5.52 2.67
N THR A 118 -9.53 4.95 3.44
CA THR A 118 -9.84 3.89 4.40
C THR A 118 -8.94 4.01 5.61
N VAL A 119 -9.43 3.55 6.78
CA VAL A 119 -8.59 3.41 7.97
C VAL A 119 -8.20 1.95 8.09
N LEU A 120 -6.90 1.67 8.18
CA LEU A 120 -6.37 0.34 8.51
C LEU A 120 -6.26 0.19 10.02
N GLU A 121 -6.80 -0.91 10.53
CA GLU A 121 -6.62 -1.36 11.90
C GLU A 121 -5.47 -2.37 11.99
N HIS A 122 -5.11 -2.80 13.20
CA HIS A 122 -4.01 -3.75 13.41
C HIS A 122 -4.13 -5.00 12.51
N LEU A 123 -3.05 -5.28 11.78
CA LEU A 123 -2.87 -6.36 10.80
C LEU A 123 -3.74 -6.26 9.52
N ASP A 124 -4.52 -5.19 9.36
CA ASP A 124 -5.16 -4.91 8.07
C ASP A 124 -4.08 -4.63 7.00
N LEU A 125 -4.39 -5.03 5.77
CA LEU A 125 -3.54 -4.84 4.60
C LEU A 125 -4.31 -4.13 3.50
N ILE A 126 -3.64 -3.24 2.76
CA ILE A 126 -4.13 -2.70 1.49
C ILE A 126 -3.03 -2.74 0.42
N ALA A 127 -3.36 -3.17 -0.80
CA ALA A 127 -2.45 -3.16 -1.94
C ALA A 127 -2.85 -2.08 -2.96
N LEU A 128 -2.03 -1.05 -3.12
CA LEU A 128 -2.25 0.05 -4.05
C LEU A 128 -1.60 -0.28 -5.40
N PRO A 129 -2.37 -0.22 -6.51
CA PRO A 129 -1.81 -0.44 -7.84
C PRO A 129 -0.95 0.76 -8.31
N PRO A 130 -0.13 0.58 -9.35
CA PRO A 130 0.61 1.66 -9.98
C PRO A 130 -0.31 2.77 -10.49
N ALA A 131 0.26 3.96 -10.65
CA ALA A 131 -0.40 5.17 -11.15
C ALA A 131 -1.60 5.68 -10.33
N VAL A 132 -1.85 5.12 -9.14
CA VAL A 132 -2.82 5.66 -8.17
C VAL A 132 -2.12 6.61 -7.22
N THR A 133 -2.58 7.86 -7.15
CA THR A 133 -2.05 8.82 -6.16
C THR A 133 -2.51 8.41 -4.76
N ARG A 134 -1.64 8.48 -3.76
CA ARG A 134 -1.88 7.96 -2.41
C ARG A 134 -1.16 8.77 -1.33
N ARG A 135 -1.65 8.69 -0.10
CA ARG A 135 -0.95 9.13 1.12
C ARG A 135 -1.32 8.26 2.30
N PHE A 136 -0.50 8.30 3.35
CA PHE A 136 -0.83 7.66 4.62
C PHE A 136 -0.55 8.59 5.81
N GLN A 137 -1.26 8.37 6.91
CA GLN A 137 -1.13 9.15 8.15
C GLN A 137 -1.40 8.28 9.37
N ASN A 138 -0.55 8.41 10.39
CA ASN A 138 -0.78 7.80 11.69
C ASN A 138 -1.92 8.55 12.41
N LEU A 139 -3.00 7.85 12.73
CA LEU A 139 -4.15 8.35 13.49
C LEU A 139 -4.10 7.99 14.99
N SER A 140 -2.98 7.42 15.46
CA SER A 140 -2.80 7.04 16.86
C SER A 140 -2.22 8.18 17.68
N GLU A 141 -2.39 8.11 18.99
CA GLU A 141 -1.83 9.06 19.96
C GLU A 141 -0.35 8.79 20.31
N GLN A 142 0.26 7.80 19.67
CA GLN A 142 1.67 7.43 19.84
C GLN A 142 2.31 7.10 18.49
N ASP A 143 3.64 6.99 18.47
CA ASP A 143 4.38 6.45 17.34
C ASP A 143 3.81 5.09 16.93
N ALA A 144 3.51 4.95 15.64
CA ALA A 144 2.94 3.74 15.06
C ALA A 144 3.81 3.23 13.92
N GLN A 145 3.71 1.93 13.62
CA GLN A 145 4.49 1.26 12.58
C GLN A 145 3.60 0.72 11.46
N LEU A 146 4.03 0.98 10.23
CA LEU A 146 3.42 0.47 9.01
C LEU A 146 4.47 -0.30 8.21
N LEU A 147 4.18 -1.55 7.89
CA LEU A 147 4.97 -2.31 6.93
C LEU A 147 4.66 -1.79 5.53
N VAL A 148 5.68 -1.48 4.75
CA VAL A 148 5.59 -1.01 3.37
C VAL A 148 6.34 -1.99 2.47
N ILE A 149 5.65 -2.53 1.47
CA ILE A 149 6.22 -3.41 0.46
C ILE A 149 6.04 -2.72 -0.90
N VAL A 150 7.14 -2.37 -1.57
CA VAL A 150 7.11 -1.84 -2.94
C VAL A 150 7.60 -2.93 -3.90
N GLN A 151 6.85 -3.22 -4.95
CA GLN A 151 7.09 -4.35 -5.85
C GLN A 151 7.03 -3.90 -7.32
N GLY A 152 7.93 -4.42 -8.14
CA GLY A 152 8.02 -4.10 -9.56
C GLY A 152 9.25 -4.71 -10.22
N GLU A 153 9.55 -4.26 -11.43
CA GLU A 153 10.82 -4.57 -12.09
C GLU A 153 11.97 -3.82 -11.42
N ARG A 154 13.15 -4.45 -11.38
CA ARG A 154 14.31 -3.97 -10.60
C ARG A 154 14.74 -2.54 -10.96
N ASP A 155 14.59 -2.15 -12.22
CA ASP A 155 15.00 -0.86 -12.77
C ASP A 155 13.90 0.22 -12.69
N GLN A 156 12.71 -0.11 -12.16
CA GLN A 156 11.54 0.79 -12.13
C GLN A 156 11.27 1.41 -10.74
N PHE A 157 12.17 1.26 -9.77
CA PHE A 157 11.94 1.73 -8.39
C PHE A 157 12.15 3.24 -8.18
N ASP A 158 12.73 3.96 -9.15
CA ASP A 158 12.86 5.43 -9.13
C ASP A 158 11.65 6.10 -9.83
N ASP A 159 10.45 5.75 -9.39
CA ASP A 159 9.18 6.08 -10.05
C ASP A 159 8.24 6.97 -9.22
N ILE A 160 8.76 7.62 -8.19
CA ILE A 160 7.96 8.40 -7.24
C ILE A 160 7.86 9.87 -7.66
N ASP A 161 6.64 10.38 -7.75
CA ASP A 161 6.34 11.81 -7.86
C ASP A 161 5.39 12.26 -6.74
N ARG A 162 5.35 13.56 -6.46
CA ARG A 162 4.63 14.18 -5.33
C ARG A 162 3.77 15.35 -5.80
N ASP A 163 2.76 15.66 -4.99
CA ASP A 163 1.90 16.83 -5.21
C ASP A 163 2.73 18.13 -5.17
N PRO A 164 2.66 18.99 -6.20
CA PRO A 164 3.29 20.32 -6.20
C PRO A 164 2.97 21.17 -4.97
N ALA A 165 1.78 21.02 -4.38
CA ALA A 165 1.42 21.73 -3.14
C ALA A 165 2.33 21.36 -1.95
N THR A 166 3.01 20.21 -2.01
CA THR A 166 4.04 19.83 -1.03
C THR A 166 5.27 20.71 -1.17
N ALA A 167 5.75 20.95 -2.39
CA ALA A 167 6.87 21.84 -2.65
C ALA A 167 6.53 23.28 -2.24
N GLU A 168 5.32 23.75 -2.53
CA GLU A 168 4.84 25.09 -2.12
C GLU A 168 4.87 25.26 -0.60
N LYS A 169 4.40 24.26 0.17
CA LYS A 169 4.45 24.26 1.63
C LYS A 169 5.89 24.25 2.16
N ILE A 170 6.79 23.50 1.53
CA ILE A 170 8.21 23.47 1.90
C ILE A 170 8.84 24.85 1.64
N ALA A 171 8.65 25.41 0.45
CA ALA A 171 9.19 26.72 0.07
C ALA A 171 8.67 27.83 1.00
N ALA A 172 7.37 27.84 1.31
CA ALA A 172 6.78 28.83 2.20
C ALA A 172 7.35 28.78 3.63
N ARG A 173 7.71 27.58 4.12
CA ARG A 173 8.18 27.39 5.51
C ARG A 173 9.70 27.46 5.65
N PHE A 174 10.45 26.99 4.65
CA PHE A 174 11.89 26.77 4.74
C PHE A 174 12.69 27.45 3.64
N GLY A 175 12.04 28.15 2.70
CA GLY A 175 12.68 28.81 1.58
C GLY A 175 12.69 27.96 0.29
N PRO A 176 12.57 28.58 -0.89
CA PRO A 176 12.54 27.88 -2.18
C PRO A 176 13.85 27.13 -2.50
N GLU A 177 14.97 27.54 -1.92
CA GLU A 177 16.26 26.87 -2.08
C GLU A 177 16.27 25.43 -1.56
N ILE A 178 15.43 25.12 -0.56
CA ILE A 178 15.28 23.76 -0.05
C ILE A 178 14.57 22.88 -1.08
N VAL A 179 13.55 23.41 -1.76
CA VAL A 179 12.89 22.70 -2.86
C VAL A 179 13.89 22.45 -3.98
N SER A 180 14.67 23.46 -4.39
CA SER A 180 15.68 23.28 -5.45
C SER A 180 16.74 22.23 -5.11
N ARG A 181 17.14 22.12 -3.84
CA ARG A 181 18.06 21.05 -3.40
C ARG A 181 17.43 19.66 -3.49
N LEU A 182 16.16 19.53 -3.10
CA LEU A 182 15.41 18.27 -3.23
C LEU A 182 15.28 17.87 -4.70
N GLU A 183 14.91 18.80 -5.58
CA GLU A 183 14.79 18.56 -7.03
C GLU A 183 16.14 18.17 -7.66
N THR A 184 17.23 18.85 -7.27
CA THR A 184 18.60 18.48 -7.69
C THR A 184 18.99 17.07 -7.22
N ALA A 185 18.46 16.63 -6.07
CA ALA A 185 18.64 15.28 -5.55
C ALA A 185 17.68 14.24 -6.18
N GLY A 186 16.92 14.62 -7.22
CA GLY A 186 16.03 13.72 -7.97
C GLY A 186 14.59 13.66 -7.45
N TRP A 187 14.22 14.45 -6.43
CA TRP A 187 12.85 14.49 -5.94
C TRP A 187 11.95 15.24 -6.92
N LYS A 188 10.79 14.64 -7.24
CA LYS A 188 9.80 15.21 -8.16
C LYS A 188 8.59 15.71 -7.37
N PHE A 189 8.06 16.86 -7.78
CA PHE A 189 6.85 17.51 -7.27
C PHE A 189 5.97 17.99 -8.43
N THR A 190 5.73 17.11 -9.39
CA THR A 190 5.19 17.43 -10.72
C THR A 190 3.86 16.75 -11.02
N ILE A 191 3.21 16.11 -10.03
CA ILE A 191 1.89 15.50 -10.21
C ILE A 191 0.92 16.52 -10.83
N GLY A 192 0.29 16.15 -11.94
CA GLY A 192 -0.68 16.98 -12.65
C GLY A 192 -0.09 18.16 -13.43
N LYS A 193 1.23 18.38 -13.38
CA LYS A 193 1.98 19.38 -14.17
C LYS A 193 2.65 18.78 -15.41
N GLU A 194 2.37 17.51 -15.72
CA GLU A 194 2.86 16.85 -16.94
C GLU A 194 2.51 17.71 -18.16
N ALA A 195 3.54 18.15 -18.89
CA ALA A 195 3.42 19.12 -19.96
C ALA A 195 2.37 18.70 -20.99
N ALA A 196 1.56 19.67 -21.43
CA ALA A 196 0.93 19.66 -22.74
C ALA A 196 2.03 19.58 -23.82
N HIS A 197 2.53 18.38 -24.09
CA HIS A 197 3.48 18.12 -25.16
C HIS A 197 3.18 16.79 -25.86
N GLU A 198 2.05 16.77 -26.53
CA GLU A 198 1.90 16.03 -27.78
C GLU A 198 1.37 17.02 -28.83
N PRO A 199 2.17 17.47 -29.81
CA PRO A 199 1.57 17.83 -31.08
C PRO A 199 1.04 16.52 -31.68
N ALA A 200 -0.26 16.51 -31.97
CA ALA A 200 -0.92 15.42 -32.68
C ALA A 200 -0.08 15.01 -33.90
N ARG A 201 0.34 13.74 -33.94
CA ARG A 201 0.83 13.15 -35.18
C ARG A 201 -0.39 12.89 -36.07
N ALA A 202 -0.41 13.60 -37.19
CA ALA A 202 -1.28 13.34 -38.34
C ALA A 202 -0.95 12.00 -39.00
#